data_AF-A0A1V1TLJ8-F1
#
_entry.id   AF-A0A1V1TLJ8-F1
#
_cell.length_a   1.000
_cell.length_b   1.000
_cell.length_c   1.000
_cell.angle_alpha   90.00
_cell.angle_beta   90.00
_cell.angle_gamma   90.00
#
_symmetry.space_group_name_H-M   'P 1'
#
loop_
_entity.id
_entity.type
_entity.pdbx_description
1 polymer ?
#
loop_
_entity_poly.entity_id
_entity_poly.type
_entity_poly.pdbx_seq_one_letter_code
_entity_poly.pdbx_strand_id
1 'polypeptide(L)'
;MVPPKRLFTPKWMADIAAADELPSSMCFLEAWAARYYEKIGDEEYYRHVFAHLTGASHKSDEADESIRSLERNDPFAYSVLDSARKMGRIEDATPFEKVFMAYSSGDLEVIKSKVHDMQEEHVPYSLRMLAMQGLVERRPDVLGFCLNRGGFEYEPNFVRKADLVNKDRDPETFKVIEESEFRKVHPLRPHPAFEIDVGGKYPVDW
;
A
#
# COMPACT_ATOMS: atom_id res chain seq x y z
N MET A 1 5.56 -32.11 -25.12
CA MET A 1 5.63 -31.10 -24.05
C MET A 1 5.11 -29.79 -24.61
N VAL A 2 3.95 -29.33 -24.12
CA VAL A 2 3.44 -28.00 -24.46
C VAL A 2 4.24 -27.01 -23.60
N PRO A 3 4.90 -26.00 -24.17
CA PRO A 3 5.60 -25.00 -23.36
C PRO A 3 4.56 -24.29 -22.47
N PRO A 4 4.88 -23.99 -21.21
CA PRO A 4 3.95 -23.27 -20.35
C PRO A 4 3.60 -21.95 -21.02
N LYS A 5 2.29 -21.65 -21.10
CA LYS A 5 1.79 -20.36 -21.58
C LYS A 5 2.56 -19.28 -20.81
N ARG A 6 3.38 -18.50 -21.52
CA ARG A 6 4.04 -17.31 -20.95
C ARG A 6 2.93 -16.52 -20.26
N LEU A 7 3.05 -16.33 -18.95
CA LEU A 7 2.28 -15.32 -18.24
C LEU A 7 2.42 -14.04 -19.06
N PHE A 8 1.29 -13.52 -19.54
CA PHE A 8 1.30 -12.35 -20.42
C PHE A 8 1.81 -11.18 -19.59
N THR A 9 3.09 -10.85 -19.74
CA THR A 9 3.67 -9.65 -19.13
C THR A 9 2.94 -8.45 -19.71
N PRO A 10 2.29 -7.61 -18.89
CA PRO A 10 1.61 -6.43 -19.39
C PRO A 10 2.56 -5.58 -20.22
N LYS A 11 2.06 -4.98 -21.31
CA LYS A 11 2.89 -4.23 -22.25
C LYS A 11 3.75 -3.17 -21.54
N TRP A 12 3.19 -2.41 -20.60
CA TRP A 12 3.91 -1.39 -19.84
C TRP A 12 5.10 -1.95 -19.04
N MET A 13 5.00 -3.17 -18.50
CA MET A 13 6.14 -3.82 -17.84
C MET A 13 7.23 -4.19 -18.84
N ALA A 14 6.85 -4.70 -20.02
CA ALA A 14 7.79 -5.06 -21.07
C ALA A 14 8.50 -3.83 -21.66
N ASP A 15 7.74 -2.75 -21.87
CA ASP A 15 8.26 -1.47 -22.38
C ASP A 15 9.27 -0.87 -21.39
N ILE A 16 8.94 -0.82 -20.09
CA ILE A 16 9.87 -0.35 -19.05
C ILE A 16 11.12 -1.24 -18.96
N ALA A 17 10.97 -2.57 -18.99
CA ALA A 17 12.10 -3.48 -18.96
C ALA A 17 13.05 -3.30 -20.15
N ALA A 18 12.52 -3.00 -21.33
CA ALA A 18 13.31 -2.83 -22.57
C ALA A 18 13.85 -1.41 -22.79
N ALA A 19 13.40 -0.41 -22.04
CA ALA A 19 13.77 0.99 -22.26
C ALA A 19 15.23 1.29 -21.90
N ASP A 20 16.00 1.87 -22.83
CA ASP A 20 17.35 2.40 -22.56
C ASP A 20 17.30 3.74 -21.80
N GLU A 21 16.25 4.52 -22.04
CA GLU A 21 15.95 5.78 -21.35
C GLU A 21 14.52 5.75 -20.80
N LEU A 22 14.36 6.20 -19.56
CA LEU A 22 13.07 6.21 -18.88
C LEU A 22 12.34 7.56 -19.03
N PRO A 23 10.98 7.56 -19.05
CA PRO A 23 10.21 8.81 -19.08
C PRO A 23 10.51 9.70 -17.88
N SER A 24 10.57 11.02 -18.10
CA SER A 24 10.72 12.02 -17.03
C SER A 24 9.49 12.14 -16.12
N SER A 25 8.32 11.66 -16.58
CA SER A 25 7.09 11.53 -15.82
C SER A 25 6.48 10.17 -16.12
N MET A 26 6.20 9.40 -15.08
CA MET A 26 5.65 8.04 -15.16
C MET A 26 4.30 7.99 -14.48
N CYS A 27 3.40 7.16 -15.02
CA CYS A 27 2.21 6.75 -14.30
C CYS A 27 2.57 5.81 -13.13
N PHE A 28 1.63 5.54 -12.22
CA PHE A 28 1.91 4.71 -11.04
C PHE A 28 2.48 3.31 -11.39
N LEU A 29 1.91 2.66 -12.42
CA LEU A 29 2.35 1.33 -12.83
C LEU A 29 3.73 1.35 -13.52
N GLU A 30 4.03 2.39 -14.30
CA GLU A 30 5.35 2.56 -14.91
C GLU A 30 6.43 2.78 -13.85
N ALA A 31 6.16 3.64 -12.85
CA ALA A 31 7.06 3.87 -11.73
C ALA A 31 7.29 2.57 -10.92
N TRP A 32 6.23 1.81 -10.64
CA TRP A 32 6.35 0.51 -10.00
C TRP A 32 7.18 -0.49 -10.83
N ALA A 33 6.93 -0.59 -12.14
CA ALA A 33 7.74 -1.46 -13.01
C ALA A 33 9.21 -1.03 -13.04
N ALA A 34 9.49 0.27 -13.12
CA ALA A 34 10.84 0.79 -13.19
C ALA A 34 11.60 0.47 -11.91
N ARG A 35 10.95 0.62 -10.74
CA ARG A 35 11.50 0.22 -9.44
C ARG A 35 11.68 -1.30 -9.36
N TYR A 36 10.70 -2.08 -9.79
CA TYR A 36 10.74 -3.54 -9.76
C TYR A 36 11.88 -4.13 -10.60
N TYR A 37 12.18 -3.52 -11.74
CA TYR A 37 13.31 -3.89 -12.61
C TYR A 37 14.61 -3.16 -12.24
N GLU A 38 14.68 -2.53 -11.07
CA GLU A 38 15.87 -1.84 -10.53
C GLU A 38 16.43 -0.75 -11.46
N LYS A 39 15.57 -0.16 -12.29
CA LYS A 39 15.95 0.95 -13.19
C LYS A 39 15.90 2.31 -12.49
N ILE A 40 15.11 2.43 -11.43
CA ILE A 40 15.05 3.61 -10.55
C ILE A 40 15.15 3.17 -9.09
N GLY A 41 15.70 4.03 -8.24
CA GLY A 41 15.73 3.83 -6.79
C GLY A 41 14.46 4.31 -6.09
N ASP A 42 14.40 4.11 -4.77
CA ASP A 42 13.25 4.51 -3.95
C ASP A 42 12.96 6.02 -4.02
N GLU A 43 14.01 6.86 -4.02
CA GLU A 43 13.86 8.31 -4.11
C GLU A 43 13.15 8.75 -5.39
N GLU A 44 13.59 8.23 -6.53
CA GLU A 44 13.00 8.56 -7.83
C GLU A 44 11.59 7.97 -7.96
N TYR A 45 11.37 6.76 -7.44
CA TYR A 45 10.05 6.18 -7.35
C TYR A 45 9.08 7.06 -6.56
N TYR A 46 9.47 7.54 -5.36
CA TYR A 46 8.62 8.42 -4.56
C TYR A 46 8.32 9.73 -5.27
N ARG A 47 9.29 10.33 -5.96
CA ARG A 47 9.03 11.54 -6.77
C ARG A 47 7.96 11.31 -7.83
N HIS A 48 8.04 10.20 -8.58
CA HIS A 48 7.01 9.88 -9.58
C HIS A 48 5.64 9.62 -8.94
N VAL A 49 5.59 8.86 -7.86
CA VAL A 49 4.36 8.52 -7.15
C VAL A 49 3.71 9.78 -6.56
N PHE A 50 4.47 10.65 -5.90
CA PHE A 50 3.94 11.85 -5.25
C PHE A 50 3.68 13.03 -6.20
N ALA A 51 4.26 13.04 -7.41
CA ALA A 51 3.89 14.01 -8.44
C ALA A 51 2.38 13.98 -8.78
N HIS A 52 1.70 12.85 -8.55
CA HIS A 52 0.26 12.74 -8.75
C HIS A 52 -0.54 13.55 -7.72
N LEU A 53 0.01 13.83 -6.54
CA LEU A 53 -0.63 14.72 -5.55
C LEU A 53 -0.68 16.18 -6.05
N THR A 54 0.28 16.59 -6.87
CA THR A 54 0.35 17.95 -7.44
C THR A 54 -0.30 18.09 -8.81
N GLY A 55 -0.96 17.03 -9.29
CA GLY A 55 -1.76 17.03 -10.51
C GLY A 55 -1.12 16.36 -11.72
N ALA A 56 -0.03 15.60 -11.57
CA ALA A 56 0.37 14.66 -12.60
C ALA A 56 -0.76 13.65 -12.82
N SER A 57 -1.17 13.46 -14.07
CA SER A 57 -2.21 12.50 -14.45
C SER A 57 -1.83 11.88 -15.79
N HIS A 58 -1.87 10.56 -15.83
CA HIS A 58 -1.68 9.78 -17.05
C HIS A 58 -2.95 8.99 -17.32
N LYS A 59 -3.26 8.77 -18.60
CA LYS A 59 -4.46 8.02 -19.02
C LYS A 59 -4.57 6.64 -18.37
N SER A 60 -3.44 6.01 -18.07
CA SER A 60 -3.38 4.71 -17.41
C SER A 60 -3.80 4.75 -15.94
N ASP A 61 -3.69 5.88 -15.24
CA ASP A 61 -4.01 6.01 -13.81
C ASP A 61 -5.53 5.98 -13.55
N GLU A 62 -6.33 6.22 -14.58
CA GLU A 62 -7.79 6.26 -14.51
C GLU A 62 -8.46 4.96 -14.98
N ALA A 63 -7.71 4.05 -15.60
CA ALA A 63 -8.28 2.81 -16.13
C ALA A 63 -8.51 1.77 -15.02
N ASP A 64 -9.73 1.22 -14.94
CA ASP A 64 -10.11 0.21 -13.94
C ASP A 64 -9.14 -0.98 -13.86
N GLU A 65 -8.64 -1.45 -15.00
CA GLU A 65 -7.69 -2.55 -15.06
C GLU A 65 -6.34 -2.17 -14.45
N SER A 66 -5.88 -0.94 -14.68
CA SER A 66 -4.65 -0.41 -14.09
C SER A 66 -4.80 -0.24 -12.58
N ILE A 67 -5.94 0.28 -12.11
CA ILE A 67 -6.24 0.44 -10.69
C ILE A 67 -6.20 -0.92 -9.97
N ARG A 68 -6.87 -1.93 -10.53
CA ARG A 68 -6.84 -3.31 -9.98
C ARG A 68 -5.44 -3.91 -9.99
N SER A 69 -4.65 -3.61 -11.02
CA SER A 69 -3.24 -4.04 -11.10
C SER A 69 -2.42 -3.37 -10.01
N LEU A 70 -2.65 -2.08 -9.75
CA LEU A 70 -1.98 -1.32 -8.71
C LEU A 70 -2.34 -1.84 -7.31
N GLU A 71 -3.62 -2.06 -7.01
CA GLU A 71 -4.08 -2.66 -5.75
C GLU A 71 -3.35 -3.96 -5.40
N ARG A 72 -3.06 -4.77 -6.42
CA ARG A 72 -2.39 -6.06 -6.29
C ARG A 72 -0.88 -5.92 -6.14
N ASN A 73 -0.26 -5.21 -7.07
CA ASN A 73 1.19 -5.20 -7.29
C ASN A 73 1.90 -4.12 -6.48
N ASP A 74 1.25 -2.98 -6.27
CA ASP A 74 1.76 -1.83 -5.53
C ASP A 74 0.67 -1.20 -4.64
N PRO A 75 0.35 -1.84 -3.50
CA PRO A 75 -0.70 -1.36 -2.61
C PRO A 75 -0.42 0.04 -2.06
N PHE A 76 0.85 0.42 -1.94
CA PHE A 76 1.24 1.75 -1.49
C PHE A 76 0.94 2.81 -2.54
N ALA A 77 1.37 2.64 -3.79
CA ALA A 77 1.01 3.55 -4.86
C ALA A 77 -0.52 3.67 -5.04
N TYR A 78 -1.25 2.57 -4.84
CA TYR A 78 -2.72 2.62 -4.78
C TYR A 78 -3.24 3.51 -3.64
N SER A 79 -2.67 3.40 -2.44
CA SER A 79 -3.02 4.28 -1.31
C SER A 79 -2.69 5.74 -1.60
N VAL A 80 -1.64 6.03 -2.37
CA VAL A 80 -1.31 7.40 -2.83
C VAL A 80 -2.36 7.89 -3.82
N LEU A 81 -2.73 7.09 -4.81
CA LEU A 81 -3.79 7.41 -5.78
C LEU A 81 -5.13 7.70 -5.08
N ASP A 82 -5.56 6.87 -4.14
CA ASP A 82 -6.81 7.09 -3.40
C ASP A 82 -6.73 8.37 -2.55
N SER A 83 -5.59 8.61 -1.90
CA SER A 83 -5.38 9.83 -1.13
C SER A 83 -5.38 11.08 -2.01
N ALA A 84 -4.79 11.02 -3.22
CA ALA A 84 -4.81 12.11 -4.19
C ALA A 84 -6.25 12.49 -4.58
N ARG A 85 -7.11 11.49 -4.77
CA ARG A 85 -8.53 11.70 -5.09
C ARG A 85 -9.32 12.34 -3.95
N LYS A 86 -8.98 12.01 -2.70
CA LYS A 86 -9.67 12.52 -1.50
C LYS A 86 -9.19 13.90 -1.05
N MET A 87 -7.88 14.11 -1.08
CA MET A 87 -7.25 15.37 -0.68
C MET A 87 -7.47 16.47 -1.71
N GLY A 88 -7.68 16.09 -2.98
CA GLY A 88 -7.61 17.03 -4.09
C GLY A 88 -6.15 17.37 -4.42
N ARG A 89 -5.98 18.27 -5.39
CA ARG A 89 -4.67 18.72 -5.84
C ARG A 89 -4.04 19.62 -4.77
N ILE A 90 -2.80 19.32 -4.40
CA ILE A 90 -1.97 20.18 -3.53
C ILE A 90 -0.91 20.92 -4.35
N GLU A 91 -0.37 22.00 -3.80
CA GLU A 91 0.68 22.79 -4.47
C GLU A 91 2.06 22.14 -4.36
N ASP A 92 2.35 21.53 -3.20
CA ASP A 92 3.67 21.00 -2.87
C ASP A 92 3.58 19.61 -2.22
N ALA A 93 4.12 18.59 -2.89
CA ALA A 93 4.22 17.23 -2.37
C ALA A 93 5.52 16.95 -1.59
N THR A 94 6.43 17.92 -1.50
CA THR A 94 7.71 17.78 -0.77
C THR A 94 7.55 17.26 0.67
N PRO A 95 6.52 17.65 1.46
CA PRO A 95 6.33 17.09 2.80
C PRO A 95 6.13 15.57 2.79
N PHE A 96 5.40 15.04 1.80
CA PHE A 96 5.20 13.60 1.65
C PHE A 96 6.50 12.92 1.23
N GLU A 97 7.21 13.45 0.23
CA GLU A 97 8.51 12.93 -0.19
C GLU A 97 9.49 12.84 0.98
N LYS A 98 9.59 13.88 1.81
CA LYS A 98 10.47 13.88 3.00
C LYS A 98 10.14 12.77 4.00
N VAL A 99 8.86 12.49 4.20
CA VAL A 99 8.42 11.39 5.08
C VAL A 99 8.85 10.03 4.52
N PHE A 100 8.71 9.80 3.22
CA PHE A 100 9.04 8.50 2.61
C PHE A 100 10.54 8.33 2.30
N MET A 101 11.26 9.43 2.13
CA MET A 101 12.72 9.43 2.18
C MET A 101 13.23 9.07 3.58
N ALA A 102 12.59 9.59 4.64
CA ALA A 102 12.88 9.15 6.01
C ALA A 102 12.48 7.68 6.23
N TYR A 103 11.41 7.21 5.61
CA TYR A 103 11.04 5.80 5.65
C TYR A 103 12.14 4.90 5.09
N SER A 104 12.78 5.31 3.99
CA SER A 104 13.87 4.56 3.33
C SER A 104 15.12 4.42 4.20
N SER A 105 15.36 5.33 5.15
CA SER A 105 16.48 5.20 6.09
C SER A 105 16.20 4.17 7.19
N GLY A 106 14.93 3.80 7.38
CA GLY A 106 14.47 2.84 8.37
C GLY A 106 14.37 3.36 9.81
N ASP A 107 14.60 4.65 10.05
CA ASP A 107 14.56 5.24 11.39
C ASP A 107 13.17 5.79 11.74
N LEU A 108 12.47 5.12 12.67
CA LEU A 108 11.14 5.51 13.12
C LEU A 108 11.09 6.92 13.74
N GLU A 109 12.12 7.36 14.44
CA GLU A 109 12.12 8.68 15.09
C GLU A 109 12.26 9.79 14.04
N VAL A 110 13.03 9.54 12.97
CA VAL A 110 13.10 10.46 11.83
C VAL A 110 11.75 10.51 11.11
N ILE A 111 11.08 9.37 10.89
CA ILE A 111 9.73 9.34 10.29
C ILE A 111 8.75 10.16 11.14
N LYS A 112 8.70 9.94 12.46
CA LYS A 112 7.84 10.68 13.39
C LYS A 112 8.10 12.18 13.34
N SER A 113 9.36 12.59 13.32
CA SER A 113 9.73 14.00 13.20
C SER A 113 9.21 14.59 11.89
N LYS A 114 9.37 13.90 10.75
CA LYS A 114 8.87 14.41 9.47
C LYS A 114 7.35 14.49 9.41
N VAL A 115 6.64 13.53 10.00
CA VAL A 115 5.18 13.60 10.12
C VAL A 115 4.75 14.76 11.03
N HIS A 116 5.48 15.02 12.12
CA HIS A 116 5.20 16.15 13.02
C HIS A 116 5.37 17.51 12.34
N ASP A 117 6.34 17.63 11.43
CA ASP A 117 6.60 18.86 10.68
C ASP A 117 5.59 19.12 9.53
N MET A 118 4.66 18.19 9.26
CA MET A 118 3.65 18.36 8.21
C MET A 118 2.53 19.31 8.63
N GLN A 119 1.89 19.93 7.63
CA GLN A 119 0.61 20.61 7.83
C GLN A 119 -0.45 19.62 8.32
N GLU A 120 -1.27 20.04 9.29
CA GLU A 120 -2.23 19.17 9.99
C GLU A 120 -3.19 18.44 9.03
N GLU A 121 -3.63 19.13 7.97
CA GLU A 121 -4.50 18.57 6.93
C GLU A 121 -3.87 17.44 6.12
N HIS A 122 -2.54 17.39 6.01
CA HIS A 122 -1.81 16.36 5.28
C HIS A 122 -1.46 15.14 6.14
N VAL A 123 -1.46 15.29 7.46
CA VAL A 123 -1.07 14.22 8.40
C VAL A 123 -1.91 12.95 8.24
N PRO A 124 -3.26 12.99 8.17
CA PRO A 124 -4.07 11.79 7.96
C PRO A 124 -3.69 11.00 6.71
N TYR A 125 -3.43 11.69 5.59
CA TYR A 125 -3.07 11.06 4.32
C TYR A 125 -1.68 10.43 4.39
N SER A 126 -0.71 11.12 4.99
CA SER A 126 0.63 10.59 5.21
C SER A 126 0.61 9.35 6.11
N LEU A 127 -0.11 9.40 7.23
CA LEU A 127 -0.25 8.25 8.14
C LEU A 127 -0.93 7.06 7.48
N ARG A 128 -1.94 7.30 6.63
CA ARG A 128 -2.60 6.25 5.85
C ARG A 128 -1.62 5.57 4.88
N MET A 129 -0.87 6.35 4.10
CA MET A 129 0.11 5.83 3.15
C MET A 129 1.25 5.07 3.87
N LEU A 130 1.74 5.62 4.99
CA LEU A 130 2.76 4.99 5.83
C LEU A 130 2.25 3.68 6.45
N ALA A 131 1.00 3.65 6.91
CA ALA A 131 0.40 2.43 7.43
C ALA A 131 0.35 1.34 6.35
N MET A 132 -0.06 1.69 5.11
CA MET A 132 -0.04 0.74 4.00
C MET A 132 1.38 0.25 3.70
N GLN A 133 2.37 1.16 3.61
CA GLN A 133 3.76 0.77 3.35
C GLN A 133 4.30 -0.14 4.47
N GLY A 134 4.10 0.24 5.73
CA GLY A 134 4.52 -0.55 6.88
C GLY A 134 3.86 -1.93 6.95
N LEU A 135 2.60 -2.02 6.51
CA LEU A 135 1.88 -3.29 6.39
C LEU A 135 2.48 -4.18 5.30
N VAL A 136 2.74 -3.63 4.11
CA VAL A 136 3.28 -4.37 2.96
C VAL A 136 4.70 -4.85 3.23
N GLU A 137 5.55 -4.00 3.80
CA GLU A 137 6.97 -4.32 4.07
C GLU A 137 7.21 -5.01 5.42
N ARG A 138 6.15 -5.35 6.17
CA ARG A 138 6.25 -5.99 7.48
C ARG A 138 7.11 -5.20 8.46
N ARG A 139 6.88 -3.89 8.52
CA ARG A 139 7.48 -2.94 9.48
C ARG A 139 6.52 -2.70 10.65
N PRO A 140 6.51 -3.56 11.68
CA PRO A 140 5.56 -3.47 12.79
C PRO A 140 5.71 -2.18 13.60
N ASP A 141 6.92 -1.63 13.65
CA ASP A 141 7.26 -0.37 14.32
C ASP A 141 6.53 0.82 13.67
N VAL A 142 6.65 0.98 12.35
CA VAL A 142 5.98 2.05 11.61
C VAL A 142 4.47 1.83 11.56
N LEU A 143 4.03 0.60 11.30
CA LEU A 143 2.61 0.25 11.31
C LEU A 143 1.98 0.57 12.67
N GLY A 144 2.63 0.17 13.76
CA GLY A 144 2.17 0.42 15.12
C GLY A 144 2.11 1.91 15.43
N PHE A 145 3.11 2.69 15.02
CA PHE A 145 3.07 4.16 15.13
C PHE A 145 1.83 4.74 14.43
N CYS A 146 1.58 4.37 13.18
CA CYS A 146 0.45 4.89 12.42
C CYS A 146 -0.90 4.50 13.05
N LEU A 147 -1.08 3.23 13.39
CA LEU A 147 -2.33 2.73 13.98
C LEU A 147 -2.60 3.34 15.36
N ASN A 148 -1.57 3.54 16.18
CA ASN A 148 -1.71 4.18 17.50
C ASN A 148 -1.99 5.69 17.37
N ARG A 149 -1.42 6.36 16.37
CA ARG A 149 -1.69 7.77 16.12
C ARG A 149 -3.11 7.98 15.58
N GLY A 150 -3.57 7.07 14.72
CA GLY A 150 -4.90 7.09 14.14
C GLY A 150 -5.19 8.35 13.32
N GLY A 151 -6.46 8.73 13.25
CA GLY A 151 -6.90 9.96 12.55
C GLY A 151 -7.05 9.82 11.04
N PHE A 152 -7.03 8.59 10.50
CA PHE A 152 -7.26 8.31 9.09
C PHE A 152 -8.24 7.16 8.90
N GLU A 153 -8.90 7.14 7.74
CA GLU A 153 -9.82 6.08 7.34
C GLU A 153 -9.04 4.87 6.77
N TYR A 154 -9.40 3.67 7.24
CA TYR A 154 -8.87 2.42 6.69
C TYR A 154 -9.49 2.10 5.34
N GLU A 155 -8.64 2.01 4.32
CA GLU A 155 -9.11 1.72 2.97
C GLU A 155 -9.44 0.24 2.78
N PRO A 156 -10.38 -0.12 1.90
CA PRO A 156 -10.72 -1.52 1.65
C PRO A 156 -9.51 -2.39 1.28
N ASN A 157 -8.54 -1.82 0.57
CA ASN A 157 -7.30 -2.53 0.23
C ASN A 157 -6.42 -2.79 1.47
N PHE A 158 -6.33 -1.85 2.41
CA PHE A 158 -5.62 -2.04 3.67
C PHE A 158 -6.26 -3.16 4.49
N VAL A 159 -7.59 -3.19 4.60
CA VAL A 159 -8.32 -4.27 5.29
C VAL A 159 -7.96 -5.62 4.68
N ARG A 160 -8.07 -5.76 3.35
CA ARG A 160 -7.72 -7.00 2.65
C ARG A 160 -6.26 -7.42 2.88
N LYS A 161 -5.32 -6.48 2.88
CA LYS A 161 -3.89 -6.77 3.08
C LYS A 161 -3.58 -7.13 4.53
N ALA A 162 -4.28 -6.53 5.50
CA ALA A 162 -4.16 -6.84 6.92
C ALA A 162 -4.68 -8.24 7.22
N ASP A 163 -5.77 -8.67 6.57
CA ASP A 163 -6.32 -10.02 6.72
C ASP A 163 -5.41 -11.11 6.12
N LEU A 164 -4.45 -10.74 5.26
CA LEU A 164 -3.44 -11.65 4.72
C LEU A 164 -2.18 -11.76 5.62
N VAL A 165 -2.08 -10.96 6.68
CA VAL A 165 -0.97 -11.06 7.64
C VAL A 165 -1.17 -12.32 8.47
N ASN A 166 -0.14 -13.17 8.50
CA ASN A 166 -0.22 -14.48 9.14
C ASN A 166 0.62 -14.51 10.42
N LYS A 167 0.04 -14.97 11.52
CA LYS A 167 0.70 -15.06 12.83
C LYS A 167 2.00 -15.88 12.82
N ASP A 168 2.07 -16.94 12.02
CA ASP A 168 3.22 -17.84 11.98
C ASP A 168 4.36 -17.28 11.12
N ARG A 169 4.04 -16.47 10.09
CA ARG A 169 5.02 -15.87 9.18
C ARG A 169 5.48 -14.48 9.63
N ASP A 170 4.54 -13.67 10.11
CA ASP A 170 4.71 -12.25 10.40
C ASP A 170 4.23 -11.94 11.85
N PRO A 171 4.76 -12.61 12.89
CA PRO A 171 4.18 -12.58 14.24
C PRO A 171 4.10 -11.18 14.86
N GLU A 172 5.11 -10.33 14.61
CA GLU A 172 5.15 -8.97 15.16
C GLU A 172 4.15 -8.03 14.47
N THR A 173 4.08 -8.07 13.13
CA THR A 173 3.09 -7.30 12.36
C THR A 173 1.68 -7.78 12.69
N PHE A 174 1.47 -9.10 12.80
CA PHE A 174 0.20 -9.69 13.21
C PHE A 174 -0.23 -9.16 14.58
N LYS A 175 0.68 -9.19 15.57
CA LYS A 175 0.40 -8.69 16.92
C LYS A 175 -0.02 -7.22 16.91
N VAL A 176 0.72 -6.37 16.20
CA VAL A 176 0.39 -4.93 16.06
C VAL A 176 -1.00 -4.72 15.50
N ILE A 177 -1.39 -5.48 14.47
CA ILE A 177 -2.73 -5.40 13.88
C ILE A 177 -3.78 -5.84 14.89
N GLU A 178 -3.62 -7.02 15.50
CA GLU A 178 -4.62 -7.59 16.41
C GLU A 178 -4.84 -6.74 17.67
N GLU A 179 -3.80 -6.08 18.17
CA GLU A 179 -3.88 -5.24 19.37
C GLU A 179 -4.41 -3.81 19.09
N SER A 180 -4.50 -3.41 17.82
CA SER A 180 -4.88 -2.04 17.43
C SER A 180 -6.39 -1.78 17.41
N GLU A 181 -6.77 -0.49 17.42
CA GLU A 181 -8.15 -0.06 17.16
C GLU A 181 -8.68 -0.53 15.79
N PHE A 182 -7.78 -0.69 14.80
CA PHE A 182 -8.16 -1.22 13.50
C PHE A 182 -8.87 -2.57 13.62
N ARG A 183 -8.32 -3.53 14.39
CA ARG A 183 -8.92 -4.87 14.50
C ARG A 183 -10.24 -4.85 15.28
N LYS A 184 -10.42 -3.90 16.20
CA LYS A 184 -11.69 -3.71 16.91
C LYS A 184 -12.81 -3.26 15.96
N VAL A 185 -12.50 -2.37 15.02
CA VAL A 185 -13.45 -1.87 14.01
C VAL A 185 -13.61 -2.83 12.83
N HIS A 186 -12.55 -3.56 12.48
CA HIS A 186 -12.49 -4.53 11.37
C HIS A 186 -12.14 -5.94 11.90
N PRO A 187 -13.05 -6.58 12.65
CA PRO A 187 -12.80 -7.92 13.17
C PRO A 187 -12.59 -8.92 12.02
N LEU A 188 -11.69 -9.88 12.24
CA LEU A 188 -11.53 -11.01 11.33
C LEU A 188 -12.88 -11.72 11.21
N ARG A 189 -13.43 -11.74 10.00
CA ARG A 189 -14.64 -12.53 9.75
C ARG A 189 -14.21 -13.99 9.73
N PRO A 190 -14.79 -14.86 10.58
CA PRO A 190 -14.59 -16.29 10.41
C PRO A 190 -15.04 -16.67 8.99
N HIS A 191 -14.29 -17.57 8.35
CA HIS A 191 -14.67 -18.05 7.04
C HIS A 191 -16.08 -18.69 7.14
N PRO A 192 -17.01 -18.46 6.20
CA PRO A 192 -18.40 -18.94 6.30
C PRO A 192 -18.51 -20.46 6.53
N ALA A 193 -17.52 -21.22 6.08
CA ALA A 193 -17.41 -22.67 6.34
C ALA A 193 -17.29 -23.03 7.84
N PHE A 194 -16.90 -22.10 8.70
CA PHE A 194 -16.84 -22.27 10.16
C PHE A 194 -17.99 -21.57 10.90
N GLU A 195 -18.87 -20.84 10.19
CA GLU A 195 -20.12 -20.32 10.75
C GLU A 195 -21.24 -21.39 10.75
N ILE A 196 -21.03 -22.52 10.04
CA ILE A 196 -21.94 -23.67 10.00
C ILE A 196 -21.46 -24.73 10.99
N ASP A 197 -21.40 -24.38 12.27
CA ASP A 197 -21.46 -25.39 13.35
C ASP A 197 -22.42 -24.93 14.46
N VAL A 198 -23.61 -24.50 14.02
CA VAL A 198 -24.75 -24.24 14.91
C VAL A 198 -25.82 -25.26 14.56
N GLY A 199 -25.68 -26.46 15.12
CA GLY A 199 -26.70 -27.52 15.07
C GLY A 199 -26.71 -28.31 13.76
N GLY A 200 -25.70 -29.16 13.58
CA GLY A 200 -25.78 -30.26 12.64
C GLY A 200 -27.12 -31.00 12.80
N LYS A 201 -27.84 -31.15 11.70
CA LYS A 201 -29.16 -31.82 11.61
C LYS A 201 -29.09 -33.34 11.89
N TYR A 202 -27.92 -33.83 12.30
CA TYR A 202 -27.66 -35.24 12.57
C TYR A 202 -27.01 -35.37 13.95
N PRO A 203 -27.65 -36.08 14.89
CA PRO A 203 -26.99 -36.40 16.15
C PRO A 203 -25.75 -37.23 15.87
N VAL A 204 -24.63 -36.79 16.43
CA VAL A 204 -23.41 -37.60 16.51
C VAL A 204 -23.59 -38.48 17.74
N ASP A 205 -23.93 -39.75 17.54
CA ASP A 205 -23.81 -40.78 18.57
C ASP A 205 -22.31 -41.03 18.78
N TRP A 206 -21.80 -40.62 19.93
CA TRP A 206 -20.59 -41.19 20.53
C TRP A 206 -20.98 -42.01 21.75
#